data_AF-A0A7J9G7M0-F1
#
_entry.id   AF-A0A7J9G7M0-F1
#
_cell.length_a   1.000
_cell.length_b   1.000
_cell.length_c   1.000
_cell.angle_alpha   90.00
_cell.angle_beta   90.00
_cell.angle_gamma   90.00
#
_symmetry.space_group_name_H-M   'P 1'
#
loop_
_entity.id
_entity.type
_entity.pdbx_description
1 polymer ?
#
loop_
_entity_poly.entity_id
_entity_poly.type
_entity_poly.pdbx_seq_one_letter_code
_entity_poly.pdbx_strand_id
1 'polypeptide(L)'
;MALYDTLFSQLDVTSSQYLVTDTEFRDTSFRKQLSETVKSLLSLKVIPIFNENDAVSTRRAPYEDSSGIFWDNDSLAGLLAMELKADLLVMLCDVEGLYSGPPSDPNSKLIHTYIKEKHQCEITFGDKSRLGRGGMTAKVNAAVCAAYAGIPSVITSGYATDSIIKVLQGKCVGTLFHRDAHLWTLVKELGVREMAVTARKCSRQLQAMNSEDRRKILLDIADALEANESLIKIENEADISGLAKSIRVLADMEDPIAQVLKRTELADGLILEKTSSPLGVLLVIFESRPDALVQIASLAIRSGNGLLLKGGKEAKRSNAILHKVITSAIPENIGEKLIGLVTSREDIPDLLKVICMILS
;
A
#
# COMPACT_ATOMS: atom_id res chain seq x y z
N MET A 1 25.96 -27.27 -4.75
CA MET A 1 25.81 -27.53 -3.30
C MET A 1 26.94 -26.89 -2.48
N ALA A 2 28.21 -27.18 -2.77
CA ALA A 2 29.36 -26.64 -2.02
C ALA A 2 29.35 -25.11 -1.74
N LEU A 3 28.87 -24.29 -2.68
CA LEU A 3 28.71 -22.84 -2.45
C LEU A 3 27.71 -22.52 -1.33
N TYR A 4 26.54 -23.18 -1.34
CA TYR A 4 25.53 -23.01 -0.29
C TYR A 4 26.05 -23.49 1.06
N ASP A 5 26.72 -24.65 1.09
CA ASP A 5 27.29 -25.16 2.34
C ASP A 5 28.32 -24.18 2.92
N THR A 6 29.16 -23.58 2.07
CA THR A 6 30.15 -22.59 2.50
C THR A 6 29.49 -21.34 3.08
N LEU A 7 28.47 -20.80 2.40
CA LEU A 7 27.77 -19.58 2.83
C LEU A 7 26.94 -19.81 4.10
N PHE A 8 26.24 -20.93 4.22
CA PHE A 8 25.47 -21.26 5.42
C PHE A 8 26.37 -21.58 6.62
N SER A 9 27.51 -22.26 6.39
CA SER A 9 28.46 -22.55 7.46
C SER A 9 29.07 -21.28 8.07
N GLN A 10 29.23 -20.20 7.29
CA GLN A 10 29.67 -18.90 7.83
C GLN A 10 28.67 -18.28 8.83
N LEU A 11 27.42 -18.74 8.81
CA LEU A 11 26.34 -18.29 9.69
C LEU A 11 25.97 -19.36 10.73
N ASP A 12 26.80 -20.38 10.92
CA ASP A 12 26.54 -21.54 11.79
C ASP A 12 25.23 -22.28 11.46
N VAL A 13 24.85 -22.28 10.18
CA VAL A 13 23.67 -22.97 9.66
C VAL A 13 24.11 -24.16 8.81
N THR A 14 23.42 -25.29 8.98
CA THR A 14 23.65 -26.49 8.15
C THR A 14 22.63 -26.54 7.01
N SER A 15 23.05 -26.90 5.80
CA SER A 15 22.16 -27.16 4.66
C SER A 15 22.13 -28.64 4.27
N SER A 16 21.01 -29.09 3.68
CA SER A 16 20.87 -30.45 3.13
C SER A 16 20.28 -30.41 1.73
N GLN A 17 20.87 -31.14 0.79
CA GLN A 17 20.40 -31.14 -0.60
C GLN A 17 19.32 -32.20 -0.84
N TYR A 18 18.28 -31.82 -1.59
CA TYR A 18 17.27 -32.72 -2.13
C TYR A 18 17.13 -32.49 -3.63
N LEU A 19 17.36 -33.54 -4.41
CA LEU A 19 17.13 -33.56 -5.84
C LEU A 19 15.88 -34.38 -6.11
N VAL A 20 14.91 -33.81 -6.82
CA VAL A 20 13.60 -34.44 -7.01
C VAL A 20 13.19 -34.46 -8.48
N THR A 21 12.32 -35.40 -8.84
CA THR A 21 11.70 -35.48 -10.18
C THR A 21 10.18 -35.46 -10.09
N ASP A 22 9.52 -35.15 -11.20
CA ASP A 22 8.06 -35.07 -11.25
C ASP A 22 7.35 -36.40 -11.05
N THR A 23 8.00 -37.49 -11.44
CA THR A 23 7.51 -38.85 -11.24
C THR A 23 7.36 -39.19 -9.74
N GLU A 24 8.25 -38.70 -8.89
CA GLU A 24 8.24 -38.97 -7.46
C GLU A 24 7.03 -38.32 -6.76
N PHE A 25 6.63 -37.12 -7.17
CA PHE A 25 5.48 -36.42 -6.59
C PHE A 25 4.12 -37.04 -6.96
N ARG A 26 4.07 -37.96 -7.93
CA ARG A 26 2.85 -38.75 -8.20
C ARG A 26 2.52 -39.70 -7.06
N ASP A 27 3.55 -40.19 -6.38
CA ASP A 27 3.40 -41.11 -5.26
C ASP A 27 3.02 -40.36 -3.98
N THR A 28 1.87 -40.71 -3.41
CA THR A 28 1.38 -40.14 -2.16
C THR A 28 2.25 -40.53 -0.96
N SER A 29 2.87 -41.71 -1.01
CA SER A 29 3.76 -42.19 0.05
C SER A 29 5.05 -41.37 0.10
N PHE A 30 5.65 -41.10 -1.06
CA PHE A 30 6.80 -40.22 -1.21
C PHE A 30 6.53 -38.82 -0.66
N ARG A 31 5.40 -38.21 -1.04
CA ARG A 31 5.03 -36.86 -0.55
C ARG A 31 4.90 -36.79 0.97
N LYS A 32 4.28 -37.82 1.57
CA LYS A 32 4.18 -37.92 3.03
C LYS A 32 5.56 -38.05 3.69
N GLN A 33 6.40 -38.94 3.17
CA GLN A 33 7.75 -39.15 3.69
C GLN A 33 8.62 -37.90 3.54
N LEU A 34 8.48 -37.18 2.42
CA LEU A 34 9.16 -35.91 2.18
C LEU A 34 8.75 -34.87 3.24
N SER A 35 7.45 -34.72 3.51
CA SER A 35 6.94 -33.80 4.53
C SER A 35 7.49 -34.13 5.93
N GLU A 36 7.52 -35.40 6.32
CA GLU A 36 8.08 -35.85 7.60
C GLU A 36 9.59 -35.60 7.70
N THR A 37 10.31 -35.83 6.60
CA THR A 37 11.76 -35.61 6.52
C THR A 37 12.10 -34.13 6.64
N VAL A 38 11.41 -33.27 5.89
CA VAL A 38 11.62 -31.82 5.95
C VAL A 38 11.32 -31.27 7.34
N LYS A 39 10.23 -31.72 7.99
CA LYS A 39 9.93 -31.33 9.38
C LYS A 39 11.03 -31.73 10.35
N SER A 40 11.62 -32.91 10.16
CA SER A 40 12.73 -33.39 10.99
C SER A 40 14.02 -32.59 10.76
N LEU A 41 14.30 -32.19 9.52
CA LEU A 41 15.44 -31.32 9.23
C LEU A 41 15.30 -29.93 9.85
N LEU A 42 14.12 -29.33 9.69
CA LEU A 42 13.84 -28.01 10.25
C LEU A 42 13.89 -28.00 11.79
N SER A 43 13.43 -29.08 12.45
CA SER A 43 13.54 -29.21 13.92
C SER A 43 14.99 -29.31 14.40
N LEU A 44 15.88 -29.83 13.55
CA LEU A 44 17.33 -29.85 13.76
C LEU A 44 18.03 -28.56 13.28
N LYS A 45 17.28 -27.52 12.88
CA LYS A 45 17.80 -26.26 12.31
C LYS A 45 18.63 -26.45 11.04
N VAL A 46 18.33 -27.49 10.26
CA VAL A 46 18.94 -27.75 8.95
C VAL A 46 18.05 -27.15 7.85
N ILE A 47 18.63 -26.36 6.95
CA ILE A 47 17.91 -25.77 5.82
C ILE A 47 17.91 -26.73 4.62
N PRO A 48 16.75 -27.24 4.19
CA PRO A 48 16.68 -28.07 2.99
C PRO A 48 16.78 -27.21 1.72
N ILE A 49 17.61 -27.66 0.78
CA ILE A 49 17.83 -27.03 -0.52
C ILE A 49 17.31 -27.98 -1.59
N PHE A 50 16.19 -27.62 -2.21
CA PHE A 50 15.55 -28.37 -3.26
C PHE A 50 16.02 -27.93 -4.64
N ASN A 51 16.17 -28.88 -5.57
CA ASN A 51 16.31 -28.61 -6.99
C ASN A 51 15.74 -29.77 -7.81
N GLU A 52 15.35 -29.50 -9.05
CA GLU A 52 15.02 -30.58 -9.99
C GLU A 52 16.28 -31.42 -10.28
N ASN A 53 16.11 -32.74 -10.34
CA ASN A 53 17.17 -33.66 -10.73
C ASN A 53 17.31 -33.73 -12.26
N ASP A 54 17.87 -32.67 -12.87
CA ASP A 54 18.11 -32.58 -14.31
C ASP A 54 18.93 -33.76 -14.88
N ALA A 55 19.77 -34.42 -14.06
CA ALA A 55 20.63 -35.51 -14.50
C ALA A 55 19.86 -36.81 -14.83
N VAL A 56 18.69 -37.01 -14.22
CA VAL A 56 17.84 -38.20 -14.43
C VAL A 56 16.45 -37.84 -14.96
N SER A 57 16.13 -36.54 -15.07
CA SER A 57 14.89 -36.06 -15.67
C SER A 57 14.79 -36.53 -17.12
N THR A 58 13.73 -37.25 -17.45
CA THR A 58 13.51 -37.85 -18.77
C THR A 58 12.89 -36.88 -19.79
N ARG A 59 12.63 -35.64 -19.36
CA ARG A 59 11.91 -34.63 -20.15
C ARG A 59 12.77 -34.08 -21.28
N ARG A 60 12.29 -34.25 -22.52
CA ARG A 60 12.96 -33.77 -23.74
C ARG A 60 12.03 -32.87 -24.55
N ALA A 61 12.06 -31.55 -24.29
CA ALA A 61 11.48 -30.49 -25.13
C ALA A 61 9.94 -30.60 -25.36
N PRO A 62 9.25 -29.59 -25.97
CA PRO A 62 8.18 -28.90 -25.27
C PRO A 62 6.81 -29.19 -25.90
N TYR A 63 6.17 -30.31 -25.56
CA TYR A 63 4.75 -30.51 -25.86
C TYR A 63 4.06 -31.25 -24.70
N GLU A 64 2.95 -30.65 -24.28
CA GLU A 64 1.98 -31.03 -23.25
C GLU A 64 1.93 -32.53 -22.93
N ASP A 65 2.37 -32.90 -21.73
CA ASP A 65 1.85 -34.10 -21.08
C ASP A 65 0.79 -33.65 -20.06
N SER A 66 -0.42 -34.14 -20.30
CA SER A 66 -1.65 -33.90 -19.55
C SER A 66 -1.61 -34.33 -18.07
N SER A 67 -0.46 -34.80 -17.59
CA SER A 67 -0.26 -35.23 -16.20
C SER A 67 0.77 -34.42 -15.38
N GLY A 68 1.52 -33.48 -15.97
CA GLY A 68 2.73 -32.88 -15.37
C GLY A 68 2.53 -32.06 -14.08
N ILE A 69 2.97 -32.59 -12.93
CA ILE A 69 2.80 -32.00 -11.59
C ILE A 69 3.60 -30.69 -11.39
N PHE A 70 4.81 -30.58 -11.95
CA PHE A 70 5.58 -29.34 -12.03
C PHE A 70 6.46 -29.34 -13.29
N TRP A 71 6.79 -28.18 -13.88
CA TRP A 71 7.55 -28.07 -15.15
C TRP A 71 8.94 -27.43 -15.00
N ASP A 72 9.05 -26.47 -14.10
CA ASP A 72 10.27 -25.72 -13.80
C ASP A 72 10.39 -25.52 -12.28
N ASN A 73 11.51 -24.94 -11.85
CA ASN A 73 11.72 -24.64 -10.43
C ASN A 73 10.66 -23.69 -9.85
N ASP A 74 10.01 -22.85 -10.68
CA ASP A 74 8.91 -21.99 -10.26
C ASP A 74 7.69 -22.83 -9.84
N SER A 75 7.32 -23.80 -10.68
CA SER A 75 6.24 -24.75 -10.42
C SER A 75 6.59 -25.74 -9.29
N LEU A 76 7.84 -26.17 -9.19
CA LEU A 76 8.34 -27.00 -8.09
C LEU A 76 8.24 -26.26 -6.76
N ALA A 77 8.61 -24.98 -6.72
CA ALA A 77 8.49 -24.16 -5.51
C ALA A 77 7.03 -24.01 -5.06
N GLY A 78 6.11 -23.78 -6.00
CA GLY A 78 4.67 -23.78 -5.73
C GLY A 78 4.16 -25.12 -5.17
N LEU A 79 4.57 -26.23 -5.79
CA LEU A 79 4.22 -27.58 -5.34
C LEU A 79 4.77 -27.88 -3.94
N LEU A 80 6.05 -27.61 -3.69
CA LEU A 80 6.68 -27.80 -2.40
C LEU A 80 6.00 -26.96 -1.32
N ALA A 81 5.65 -25.71 -1.61
CA ALA A 81 4.89 -24.88 -0.68
C ALA A 81 3.58 -25.55 -0.26
N MET A 82 2.82 -26.09 -1.22
CA MET A 82 1.57 -26.81 -0.96
C MET A 82 1.77 -28.10 -0.15
N GLU A 83 2.71 -28.95 -0.56
CA GLU A 83 2.98 -30.25 0.08
C GLU A 83 3.54 -30.10 1.50
N LEU A 84 4.38 -29.08 1.71
CA LEU A 84 4.96 -28.77 3.02
C LEU A 84 4.05 -27.91 3.89
N LYS A 85 2.92 -27.42 3.34
CA LYS A 85 1.99 -26.48 3.99
C LYS A 85 2.71 -25.24 4.51
N ALA A 86 3.48 -24.61 3.64
CA ALA A 86 4.20 -23.38 3.97
C ALA A 86 3.23 -22.23 4.28
N ASP A 87 3.62 -21.34 5.18
CA ASP A 87 2.84 -20.14 5.51
C ASP A 87 2.97 -19.03 4.45
N LEU A 88 4.07 -19.02 3.71
CA LEU A 88 4.41 -18.00 2.72
C LEU A 88 5.37 -18.57 1.67
N LEU A 89 5.11 -18.30 0.40
CA LEU A 89 6.04 -18.55 -0.71
C LEU A 89 6.66 -17.24 -1.18
N VAL A 90 7.99 -17.12 -1.15
CA VAL A 90 8.71 -15.95 -1.67
C VAL A 90 9.51 -16.34 -2.92
N MET A 91 9.20 -15.72 -4.05
CA MET A 91 9.86 -15.93 -5.32
C MET A 91 10.76 -14.73 -5.63
N LEU A 92 12.07 -14.96 -5.66
CA LEU A 92 13.06 -13.95 -6.00
C LEU A 92 13.33 -13.94 -7.50
N CYS A 93 13.16 -12.79 -8.16
CA CYS A 93 13.38 -12.62 -9.60
C CYS A 93 14.33 -11.45 -9.91
N ASP A 94 14.59 -11.24 -11.19
CA ASP A 94 15.44 -10.17 -11.72
C ASP A 94 14.74 -8.81 -11.84
N VAL A 95 13.41 -8.77 -11.68
CA VAL A 95 12.60 -7.55 -11.69
C VAL A 95 12.02 -7.26 -10.30
N GLU A 96 11.51 -6.04 -10.07
CA GLU A 96 10.95 -5.67 -8.76
C GLU A 96 9.68 -6.43 -8.38
N GLY A 97 8.93 -6.90 -9.39
CA GLY A 97 7.71 -7.68 -9.25
C GLY A 97 6.97 -7.76 -10.59
N LEU A 98 5.65 -7.92 -10.54
CA LEU A 98 4.79 -7.96 -11.71
C LEU A 98 4.39 -6.54 -12.13
N TYR A 99 4.59 -6.22 -13.40
CA TYR A 99 4.23 -4.92 -13.96
C TYR A 99 2.97 -5.00 -14.82
N SER A 100 2.26 -3.87 -14.96
CA SER A 100 1.07 -3.75 -15.83
C SER A 100 1.41 -3.81 -17.33
N GLY A 101 2.67 -3.69 -17.69
CA GLY A 101 3.19 -3.83 -19.05
C GLY A 101 4.69 -4.16 -19.02
N PRO A 102 5.39 -4.14 -20.17
CA PRO A 102 6.84 -4.34 -20.21
C PRO A 102 7.56 -3.33 -19.29
N PRO A 103 8.58 -3.75 -18.50
CA PRO A 103 9.31 -2.82 -17.62
C PRO A 103 10.02 -1.68 -18.36
N SER A 104 10.23 -1.82 -19.67
CA SER A 104 10.80 -0.79 -20.54
C SER A 104 9.81 0.32 -20.95
N ASP A 105 8.51 0.11 -20.75
CA ASP A 105 7.48 1.11 -21.04
C ASP A 105 7.34 2.09 -19.85
N PRO A 106 7.49 3.42 -20.07
CA PRO A 106 7.32 4.43 -19.03
C PRO A 106 5.93 4.45 -18.35
N ASN A 107 4.90 3.93 -19.02
CA ASN A 107 3.56 3.83 -18.45
C ASN A 107 3.35 2.57 -17.62
N SER A 108 4.33 1.66 -17.63
CA SER A 108 4.27 0.41 -16.89
C SER A 108 4.44 0.66 -15.41
N LYS A 109 3.47 0.19 -14.61
CA LYS A 109 3.47 0.35 -13.15
C LYS A 109 3.59 -0.99 -12.47
N LEU A 110 4.32 -1.01 -11.36
CA LEU A 110 4.40 -2.17 -10.48
C LEU A 110 3.02 -2.44 -9.87
N ILE A 111 2.59 -3.70 -9.95
CA ILE A 111 1.36 -4.19 -9.34
C ILE A 111 1.73 -4.70 -7.96
N HIS A 112 1.32 -4.00 -6.90
CA HIS A 112 1.61 -4.41 -5.54
C HIS A 112 0.75 -5.58 -5.05
N THR A 113 -0.46 -5.72 -5.57
CA THR A 113 -1.38 -6.80 -5.21
C THR A 113 -2.04 -7.32 -6.47
N TYR A 114 -1.82 -8.61 -6.74
CA TYR A 114 -2.41 -9.29 -7.88
C TYR A 114 -3.85 -9.70 -7.56
N ILE A 115 -4.78 -9.15 -8.34
CA ILE A 115 -6.19 -9.53 -8.38
C ILE A 115 -6.47 -10.20 -9.72
N LYS A 116 -6.91 -11.47 -9.68
CA LYS A 116 -7.07 -12.31 -10.88
C LYS A 116 -8.06 -11.71 -11.87
N GLU A 117 -9.23 -11.28 -11.40
CA GLU A 117 -10.33 -10.76 -12.22
C GLU A 117 -9.93 -9.50 -13.00
N LYS A 118 -9.00 -8.72 -12.45
CA LYS A 118 -8.49 -7.49 -13.06
C LYS A 118 -7.29 -7.75 -13.96
N HIS A 119 -6.30 -8.48 -13.46
CA HIS A 119 -4.98 -8.51 -14.08
C HIS A 119 -4.77 -9.70 -15.03
N GLN A 120 -5.57 -10.77 -14.92
CA GLN A 120 -5.40 -11.97 -15.76
C GLN A 120 -5.64 -11.67 -17.26
N CYS A 121 -6.53 -10.72 -17.58
CA CYS A 121 -6.85 -10.33 -18.95
C CYS A 121 -6.02 -9.13 -19.45
N GLU A 122 -5.47 -8.31 -18.54
CA GLU A 122 -4.76 -7.07 -18.88
C GLU A 122 -3.26 -7.26 -19.08
N ILE A 123 -2.64 -8.26 -18.41
CA ILE A 123 -1.19 -8.43 -18.45
C ILE A 123 -0.78 -9.27 -19.67
N THR A 124 -0.02 -8.65 -20.57
CA THR A 124 0.72 -9.37 -21.60
C THR A 124 2.08 -9.76 -21.03
N PHE A 125 2.30 -11.05 -20.81
CA PHE A 125 3.60 -11.54 -20.35
C PHE A 125 4.64 -11.41 -21.47
N GLY A 126 5.67 -10.59 -21.26
CA GLY A 126 6.76 -10.41 -22.21
C GLY A 126 7.61 -11.67 -22.42
N ASP A 127 8.42 -11.66 -23.48
CA ASP A 127 9.26 -12.79 -23.88
C ASP A 127 10.29 -13.20 -22.82
N LYS A 128 10.67 -14.50 -22.89
CA LYS A 128 11.54 -15.22 -21.96
C LYS A 128 12.88 -14.49 -21.70
N SER A 129 13.31 -14.42 -20.44
CA SER A 129 14.64 -13.89 -20.10
C SER A 129 15.76 -14.88 -20.46
N ARG A 130 16.96 -14.34 -20.72
CA ARG A 130 18.12 -15.05 -21.30
C ARG A 130 18.72 -16.18 -20.42
N LEU A 131 18.30 -16.29 -19.15
CA LEU A 131 18.91 -17.16 -18.13
C LEU A 131 17.94 -18.18 -17.50
N GLY A 132 16.64 -18.09 -17.78
CA GLY A 132 15.62 -18.97 -17.19
C GLY A 132 14.86 -19.78 -18.22
N ARG A 133 14.58 -21.06 -17.92
CA ARG A 133 13.69 -21.91 -18.73
C ARG A 133 12.20 -21.48 -18.62
N GLY A 134 11.84 -20.76 -17.55
CA GLY A 134 10.48 -20.26 -17.26
C GLY A 134 10.41 -18.72 -17.20
N GLY A 135 9.51 -18.12 -17.99
CA GLY A 135 9.27 -16.68 -18.04
C GLY A 135 8.41 -16.16 -16.86
N MET A 136 8.01 -14.89 -16.91
CA MET A 136 7.13 -14.28 -15.89
C MET A 136 5.80 -15.03 -15.75
N THR A 137 5.30 -15.61 -16.84
CA THR A 137 4.08 -16.43 -16.84
C THR A 137 4.16 -17.61 -15.88
N ALA A 138 5.29 -18.32 -15.84
CA ALA A 138 5.46 -19.48 -14.96
C ALA A 138 5.45 -19.07 -13.49
N LYS A 139 6.12 -17.96 -13.16
CA LYS A 139 6.15 -17.39 -11.80
C LYS A 139 4.78 -16.97 -11.33
N VAL A 140 4.04 -16.25 -12.18
CA VAL A 140 2.67 -15.84 -11.86
C VAL A 140 1.76 -17.05 -11.71
N ASN A 141 1.87 -18.06 -12.58
CA ASN A 141 1.06 -19.28 -12.46
C ASN A 141 1.36 -20.04 -11.15
N ALA A 142 2.64 -20.19 -10.78
CA ALA A 142 3.05 -20.82 -9.53
C ALA A 142 2.54 -20.04 -8.30
N ALA A 143 2.72 -18.71 -8.28
CA ALA A 143 2.27 -17.85 -7.20
C ALA A 143 0.74 -17.83 -7.06
N VAL A 144 0.00 -17.82 -8.19
CA VAL A 144 -1.47 -17.93 -8.20
C VAL A 144 -1.89 -19.30 -7.69
N CYS A 145 -1.29 -20.39 -8.16
CA CYS A 145 -1.62 -21.74 -7.71
C CYS A 145 -1.46 -21.88 -6.19
N ALA A 146 -0.31 -21.47 -5.64
CA ALA A 146 -0.06 -21.46 -4.20
C ALA A 146 -1.05 -20.57 -3.44
N ALA A 147 -1.32 -19.35 -3.93
CA ALA A 147 -2.29 -18.42 -3.30
C ALA A 147 -3.70 -19.01 -3.20
N TYR A 148 -4.20 -19.64 -4.28
CA TYR A 148 -5.53 -20.27 -4.27
C TYR A 148 -5.56 -21.56 -3.43
N ALA A 149 -4.43 -22.24 -3.25
CA ALA A 149 -4.28 -23.34 -2.29
C ALA A 149 -4.21 -22.88 -0.82
N GLY A 150 -4.29 -21.56 -0.56
CA GLY A 150 -4.29 -20.98 0.77
C GLY A 150 -2.92 -20.49 1.26
N ILE A 151 -1.92 -20.45 0.38
CA ILE A 151 -0.54 -20.04 0.71
C ILE A 151 -0.26 -18.69 0.05
N PRO A 152 -0.25 -17.57 0.80
CA PRO A 152 0.16 -16.28 0.28
C PRO A 152 1.50 -16.38 -0.42
N SER A 153 1.63 -15.70 -1.56
CA SER A 153 2.84 -15.74 -2.37
C SER A 153 3.31 -14.34 -2.73
N VAL A 154 4.61 -14.10 -2.76
CA VAL A 154 5.19 -12.80 -3.11
C VAL A 154 6.28 -12.97 -4.17
N ILE A 155 6.16 -12.21 -5.26
CA ILE A 155 7.22 -12.09 -6.27
C ILE A 155 7.95 -10.77 -6.03
N THR A 156 9.27 -10.82 -5.83
CA THR A 156 10.08 -9.62 -5.57
C THR A 156 11.51 -9.76 -6.13
N SER A 157 12.26 -8.67 -6.19
CA SER A 157 13.64 -8.69 -6.70
C SER A 157 14.59 -9.42 -5.75
N GLY A 158 15.38 -10.34 -6.32
CA GLY A 158 16.51 -10.99 -5.67
C GLY A 158 17.78 -10.14 -5.60
N TYR A 159 17.85 -9.04 -6.36
CA TYR A 159 18.99 -8.10 -6.30
C TYR A 159 18.81 -7.02 -5.23
N ALA A 160 17.57 -6.73 -4.84
CA ALA A 160 17.28 -5.75 -3.81
C ALA A 160 17.71 -6.25 -2.42
N THR A 161 18.37 -5.38 -1.67
CA THR A 161 18.82 -5.68 -0.30
C THR A 161 17.62 -5.86 0.63
N ASP A 162 17.74 -6.86 1.51
CA ASP A 162 16.77 -7.21 2.55
C ASP A 162 15.36 -7.53 2.03
N SER A 163 15.20 -7.92 0.75
CA SER A 163 13.88 -8.23 0.17
C SER A 163 13.10 -9.23 1.01
N ILE A 164 13.73 -10.35 1.39
CA ILE A 164 13.09 -11.39 2.22
C ILE A 164 12.66 -10.80 3.57
N ILE A 165 13.54 -10.05 4.24
CA ILE A 165 13.24 -9.44 5.56
C ILE A 165 12.09 -8.44 5.45
N LYS A 166 12.08 -7.60 4.41
CA LYS A 166 11.01 -6.61 4.18
C LYS A 166 9.67 -7.30 3.93
N VAL A 167 9.66 -8.40 3.17
CA VAL A 167 8.46 -9.21 2.94
C VAL A 167 7.96 -9.82 4.25
N LEU A 168 8.85 -10.41 5.07
CA LEU A 168 8.48 -10.97 6.38
C LEU A 168 7.97 -9.91 7.37
N GLN A 169 8.43 -8.67 7.26
CA GLN A 169 7.94 -7.53 8.03
C GLN A 169 6.57 -6.99 7.55
N GLY A 170 6.00 -7.57 6.49
CA GLY A 170 4.73 -7.12 5.90
C GLY A 170 4.83 -5.78 5.17
N LYS A 171 6.04 -5.38 4.71
CA LYS A 171 6.19 -4.17 3.89
C LYS A 171 5.69 -4.44 2.46
N CYS A 172 5.17 -3.41 1.82
CA CYS A 172 4.72 -3.47 0.43
C CYS A 172 5.93 -3.52 -0.51
N VAL A 173 6.45 -4.72 -0.78
CA VAL A 173 7.61 -4.95 -1.66
C VAL A 173 7.26 -6.00 -2.69
N GLY A 174 7.49 -5.68 -3.96
CA GLY A 174 7.09 -6.53 -5.09
C GLY A 174 5.58 -6.69 -5.23
N THR A 175 5.15 -7.88 -5.62
CA THR A 175 3.75 -8.22 -5.89
C THR A 175 3.27 -9.33 -4.97
N LEU A 176 2.23 -9.04 -4.20
CA LEU A 176 1.53 -10.00 -3.34
C LEU A 176 0.40 -10.71 -4.10
N PHE A 177 0.33 -12.02 -3.93
CA PHE A 177 -0.72 -12.91 -4.44
C PHE A 177 -1.45 -13.52 -3.24
N HIS A 178 -2.76 -13.31 -3.19
CA HIS A 178 -3.60 -13.82 -2.12
C HIS A 178 -4.99 -14.17 -2.68
N ARG A 179 -5.58 -15.28 -2.22
CA ARG A 179 -6.92 -15.71 -2.66
C ARG A 179 -7.98 -14.62 -2.48
N ASP A 180 -7.94 -13.98 -1.31
CA ASP A 180 -8.92 -12.99 -0.89
C ASP A 180 -8.53 -11.55 -1.28
N ALA A 181 -7.51 -11.38 -2.14
CA ALA A 181 -7.05 -10.06 -2.58
C ALA A 181 -8.15 -9.21 -3.26
N HIS A 182 -9.15 -9.86 -3.86
CA HIS A 182 -10.31 -9.20 -4.46
C HIS A 182 -11.27 -8.58 -3.43
N LEU A 183 -11.28 -9.09 -2.19
CA LEU A 183 -12.07 -8.55 -1.07
C LEU A 183 -11.37 -7.39 -0.39
N TRP A 184 -10.04 -7.32 -0.52
CA TRP A 184 -9.29 -6.20 -0.01
C TRP A 184 -9.67 -5.00 -0.84
N THR A 185 -10.32 -4.04 -0.18
CA THR A 185 -10.52 -2.73 -0.77
C THR A 185 -9.13 -2.26 -1.16
N LEU A 186 -8.86 -2.12 -2.46
CA LEU A 186 -7.78 -1.30 -2.95
C LEU A 186 -8.06 0.07 -2.34
N VAL A 187 -7.47 0.33 -1.16
CA VAL A 187 -7.09 1.67 -0.79
C VAL A 187 -6.15 2.02 -1.94
N LYS A 188 -6.71 2.56 -3.02
CA LYS A 188 -5.94 3.34 -3.96
C LYS A 188 -5.21 4.29 -3.03
N GLU A 189 -3.93 4.06 -2.81
CA GLU A 189 -3.01 5.13 -2.51
C GLU A 189 -3.22 6.08 -3.68
N LEU A 190 -4.17 7.00 -3.50
CA LEU A 190 -4.38 8.10 -4.40
C LEU A 190 -2.99 8.70 -4.48
N GLY A 191 -2.42 8.69 -5.69
CA GLY A 191 -1.14 9.33 -5.88
C GLY A 191 -1.23 10.71 -5.25
N VAL A 192 -0.21 11.10 -4.53
CA VAL A 192 -0.20 12.33 -3.72
C VAL A 192 -0.65 13.56 -4.52
N ARG A 193 -0.34 13.57 -5.82
CA ARG A 193 -0.84 14.55 -6.79
C ARG A 193 -2.37 14.51 -6.97
N GLU A 194 -2.96 13.34 -7.11
CA GLU A 194 -4.41 13.16 -7.21
C GLU A 194 -5.12 13.57 -5.90
N MET A 195 -4.50 13.30 -4.74
CA MET A 195 -4.99 13.82 -3.45
C MET A 195 -5.00 15.36 -3.46
N ALA A 196 -3.89 16.00 -3.87
CA ALA A 196 -3.79 17.46 -3.94
C ALA A 196 -4.83 18.08 -4.88
N VAL A 197 -5.00 17.51 -6.08
CA VAL A 197 -5.98 17.97 -7.07
C VAL A 197 -7.40 17.81 -6.55
N THR A 198 -7.71 16.70 -5.90
CA THR A 198 -9.04 16.44 -5.34
C THR A 198 -9.32 17.39 -4.18
N ALA A 199 -8.38 17.55 -3.24
CA ALA A 199 -8.50 18.50 -2.13
C ALA A 199 -8.72 19.94 -2.63
N ARG A 200 -8.07 20.34 -3.74
CA ARG A 200 -8.31 21.66 -4.38
C ARG A 200 -9.73 21.80 -4.91
N LYS A 201 -10.28 20.75 -5.53
CA LYS A 201 -11.65 20.75 -6.04
C LYS A 201 -12.66 20.87 -4.89
N CYS A 202 -12.49 20.04 -3.84
CA CYS A 202 -13.31 20.07 -2.64
C CYS A 202 -13.22 21.44 -1.93
N SER A 203 -12.03 22.03 -1.86
CA SER A 203 -11.81 23.38 -1.30
C SER A 203 -12.65 24.44 -2.02
N ARG A 204 -12.71 24.43 -3.35
CA ARG A 204 -13.56 25.37 -4.11
C ARG A 204 -15.04 25.18 -3.79
N GLN A 205 -15.49 23.95 -3.61
CA GLN A 205 -16.87 23.67 -3.21
C GLN A 205 -17.16 24.18 -1.79
N LEU A 206 -16.21 23.98 -0.86
CA LEU A 206 -16.28 24.49 0.51
C LEU A 206 -16.29 26.04 0.57
N GLN A 207 -15.54 26.69 -0.31
CA GLN A 207 -15.52 28.16 -0.43
C GLN A 207 -16.85 28.72 -0.93
N ALA A 208 -17.52 28.00 -1.82
CA ALA A 208 -18.83 28.40 -2.36
C ALA A 208 -19.98 28.25 -1.34
N MET A 209 -19.76 27.53 -0.23
CA MET A 209 -20.75 27.41 0.84
C MET A 209 -20.89 28.71 1.63
N ASN A 210 -22.06 28.92 2.20
CA ASN A 210 -22.29 30.02 3.14
C ASN A 210 -21.62 29.73 4.50
N SER A 211 -21.52 30.77 5.34
CA SER A 211 -20.89 30.67 6.67
C SER A 211 -21.58 29.66 7.59
N GLU A 212 -22.92 29.60 7.57
CA GLU A 212 -23.70 28.70 8.42
C GLU A 212 -23.46 27.23 8.09
N ASP A 213 -23.39 26.88 6.81
CA ASP A 213 -23.13 25.50 6.39
C ASP A 213 -21.70 25.10 6.73
N ARG A 214 -20.70 26.00 6.59
CA ARG A 214 -19.33 25.73 7.05
C ARG A 214 -19.25 25.57 8.57
N ARG A 215 -19.99 26.40 9.31
CA ARG A 215 -20.12 26.30 10.77
C ARG A 215 -20.73 24.95 11.16
N LYS A 216 -21.77 24.51 10.46
CA LYS A 216 -22.41 23.21 10.70
C LYS A 216 -21.43 22.04 10.56
N ILE A 217 -20.56 22.04 9.55
CA ILE A 217 -19.53 20.99 9.40
C ILE A 217 -18.62 20.90 10.63
N LEU A 218 -18.22 22.04 11.20
CA LEU A 218 -17.39 22.06 12.40
C LEU A 218 -18.12 21.50 13.62
N LEU A 219 -19.42 21.80 13.75
CA LEU A 219 -20.27 21.23 14.80
C LEU A 219 -20.43 19.72 14.63
N ASP A 220 -20.71 19.26 13.40
CA ASP A 220 -20.84 17.84 13.07
C ASP A 220 -19.53 17.07 13.37
N ILE A 221 -18.36 17.69 13.12
CA ILE A 221 -17.06 17.12 13.50
C ILE A 221 -16.91 17.01 15.02
N ALA A 222 -17.29 18.06 15.78
CA ALA A 222 -17.21 18.04 17.23
C ALA A 222 -18.10 16.93 17.83
N ASP A 223 -19.32 16.79 17.32
CA ASP A 223 -20.27 15.75 17.73
C ASP A 223 -19.78 14.35 17.33
N ALA A 224 -19.18 14.21 16.14
CA ALA A 224 -18.60 12.94 15.69
C ALA A 224 -17.40 12.50 16.56
N LEU A 225 -16.57 13.43 17.02
CA LEU A 225 -15.47 13.13 17.93
C LEU A 225 -15.98 12.63 19.29
N GLU A 226 -17.01 13.27 19.84
CA GLU A 226 -17.62 12.85 21.11
C GLU A 226 -18.34 11.50 20.98
N ALA A 227 -19.06 11.26 19.89
CA ALA A 227 -19.73 9.98 19.64
C ALA A 227 -18.75 8.80 19.50
N ASN A 228 -17.53 9.06 19.02
CA ASN A 228 -16.49 8.05 18.83
C ASN A 228 -15.43 8.05 19.96
N GLU A 229 -15.70 8.70 21.09
CA GLU A 229 -14.75 8.88 22.19
C GLU A 229 -14.14 7.56 22.68
N SER A 230 -14.95 6.51 22.83
CA SER A 230 -14.50 5.19 23.29
C SER A 230 -13.48 4.54 22.36
N LEU A 231 -13.68 4.67 21.04
CA LEU A 231 -12.75 4.16 20.01
C LEU A 231 -11.47 4.98 19.96
N ILE A 232 -11.57 6.31 20.14
CA ILE A 232 -10.43 7.20 20.06
C ILE A 232 -9.55 7.06 21.32
N LYS A 233 -10.15 6.96 22.52
CA LYS A 233 -9.41 6.83 23.80
C LYS A 233 -8.55 5.57 23.90
N ILE A 234 -8.96 4.48 23.26
CA ILE A 234 -8.18 3.23 23.23
C ILE A 234 -6.83 3.44 22.52
N GLU A 235 -6.80 4.33 21.54
CA GLU A 235 -5.63 4.58 20.67
C GLU A 235 -5.00 5.96 20.92
N ASN A 236 -5.51 6.72 21.90
CA ASN A 236 -5.13 8.10 22.14
C ASN A 236 -5.37 8.49 23.61
N GLU A 237 -4.32 8.92 24.32
CA GLU A 237 -4.44 9.43 25.70
C GLU A 237 -4.98 10.88 25.77
N ALA A 238 -5.50 11.42 24.65
CA ALA A 238 -5.92 12.81 24.54
C ALA A 238 -7.32 13.09 25.10
N ASP A 239 -7.51 14.30 25.63
CA ASP A 239 -8.80 14.84 26.07
C ASP A 239 -9.68 15.23 24.86
N ILE A 240 -10.53 14.30 24.44
CA ILE A 240 -11.48 14.48 23.33
C ILE A 240 -12.51 15.56 23.63
N SER A 241 -12.92 15.73 24.89
CA SER A 241 -13.87 16.77 25.28
C SER A 241 -13.27 18.17 25.09
N GLY A 242 -12.00 18.35 25.48
CA GLY A 242 -11.26 19.59 25.23
C GLY A 242 -11.12 19.93 23.75
N LEU A 243 -10.91 18.92 22.90
CA LEU A 243 -10.84 19.09 21.45
C LEU A 243 -12.19 19.49 20.86
N ALA A 244 -13.26 18.76 21.16
CA ALA A 244 -14.60 19.08 20.67
C ALA A 244 -15.04 20.49 21.08
N LYS A 245 -14.78 20.89 22.33
CA LYS A 245 -15.03 22.26 22.80
C LYS A 245 -14.27 23.30 21.99
N SER A 246 -12.99 23.05 21.69
CA SER A 246 -12.17 23.96 20.88
C SER A 246 -12.71 24.13 19.46
N ILE A 247 -13.22 23.06 18.84
CA ILE A 247 -13.83 23.12 17.52
C ILE A 247 -15.13 23.94 17.54
N ARG A 248 -15.96 23.77 18.57
CA ARG A 248 -17.18 24.57 18.73
C ARG A 248 -16.88 26.06 18.87
N VAL A 249 -15.85 26.41 19.65
CA VAL A 249 -15.37 27.80 19.76
C VAL A 249 -14.91 28.34 18.39
N LEU A 250 -14.17 27.54 17.60
CA LEU A 250 -13.76 27.93 16.24
C LEU A 250 -14.96 28.09 15.29
N ALA A 251 -16.01 27.29 15.45
CA ALA A 251 -17.22 27.35 14.63
C ALA A 251 -17.99 28.65 14.82
N ASP A 252 -17.94 29.22 16.03
CA ASP A 252 -18.65 30.46 16.39
C ASP A 252 -17.82 31.75 16.16
N MET A 253 -16.55 31.64 15.73
CA MET A 253 -15.76 32.81 15.33
C MET A 253 -16.31 33.46 14.05
N GLU A 254 -15.91 34.71 13.74
CA GLU A 254 -16.27 35.35 12.47
C GLU A 254 -15.72 34.60 11.25
N ASP A 255 -16.44 34.66 10.13
CA ASP A 255 -16.05 33.96 8.91
C ASP A 255 -14.85 34.64 8.25
N PRO A 256 -13.69 33.97 8.14
CA PRO A 256 -12.48 34.60 7.64
C PRO A 256 -12.47 34.81 6.12
N ILE A 257 -13.44 34.28 5.37
CA ILE A 257 -13.44 34.28 3.90
C ILE A 257 -14.23 35.46 3.35
N ALA A 258 -13.70 36.10 2.29
CA ALA A 258 -14.36 37.18 1.55
C ALA A 258 -14.68 38.43 2.39
N GLN A 259 -13.97 38.65 3.49
CA GLN A 259 -14.07 39.88 4.27
C GLN A 259 -13.36 41.04 3.56
N VAL A 260 -14.02 42.18 3.43
CA VAL A 260 -13.42 43.40 2.91
C VAL A 260 -12.54 44.02 4.00
N LEU A 261 -11.22 43.96 3.82
CA LEU A 261 -10.23 44.47 4.75
C LEU A 261 -9.94 45.96 4.56
N LYS A 262 -10.02 46.43 3.31
CA LYS A 262 -9.81 47.85 2.96
C LYS A 262 -10.61 48.19 1.71
N ARG A 263 -11.22 49.37 1.71
CA ARG A 263 -11.93 49.95 0.56
C ARG A 263 -11.42 51.37 0.34
N THR A 264 -11.04 51.71 -0.88
CA THR A 264 -10.52 53.05 -1.20
C THR A 264 -10.95 53.42 -2.62
N GLU A 265 -11.53 54.61 -2.79
CA GLU A 265 -11.81 55.16 -4.12
C GLU A 265 -10.55 55.87 -4.63
N LEU A 266 -10.05 55.46 -5.80
CA LEU A 266 -8.82 55.97 -6.40
C LEU A 266 -9.09 57.12 -7.39
N ALA A 267 -10.27 57.10 -8.02
CA ALA A 267 -10.82 58.08 -8.94
C ALA A 267 -12.34 57.87 -9.01
N ASP A 268 -13.09 58.79 -9.62
CA ASP A 268 -14.55 58.71 -9.73
C ASP A 268 -15.00 57.34 -10.27
N GLY A 269 -15.64 56.54 -9.39
CA GLY A 269 -16.15 55.21 -9.72
C GLY A 269 -15.10 54.08 -9.74
N LEU A 270 -13.82 54.37 -9.48
CA LEU A 270 -12.74 53.36 -9.40
C LEU A 270 -12.49 52.98 -7.94
N ILE A 271 -13.19 51.94 -7.47
CA ILE A 271 -13.09 51.43 -6.10
C ILE A 271 -12.07 50.29 -6.05
N LEU A 272 -11.03 50.47 -5.25
CA LEU A 272 -10.09 49.43 -4.86
C LEU A 272 -10.55 48.75 -3.57
N GLU A 273 -10.82 47.45 -3.63
CA GLU A 273 -11.17 46.62 -2.48
C GLU A 273 -10.09 45.57 -2.24
N LYS A 274 -9.61 45.48 -1.01
CA LYS A 274 -8.77 44.39 -0.52
C LYS A 274 -9.65 43.42 0.24
N THR A 275 -9.81 42.21 -0.28
CA THR A 275 -10.61 41.15 0.34
C THR A 275 -9.73 40.01 0.86
N SER A 276 -10.18 39.29 1.89
CA SER A 276 -9.56 38.05 2.32
C SER A 276 -9.89 36.91 1.35
N SER A 277 -8.89 36.07 1.03
CA SER A 277 -9.05 34.91 0.16
C SER A 277 -8.34 33.69 0.75
N PRO A 278 -8.89 32.48 0.61
CA PRO A 278 -8.22 31.24 1.00
C PRO A 278 -6.93 31.00 0.21
N LEU A 279 -6.02 30.23 0.81
CA LEU A 279 -4.73 29.87 0.21
C LEU A 279 -4.86 28.74 -0.84
N GLY A 280 -5.97 27.98 -0.80
CA GLY A 280 -6.24 26.88 -1.72
C GLY A 280 -5.99 25.53 -1.07
N VAL A 281 -4.80 24.95 -1.23
CA VAL A 281 -4.44 23.67 -0.61
C VAL A 281 -3.22 23.83 0.28
N LEU A 282 -3.33 23.37 1.52
CA LEU A 282 -2.28 23.41 2.52
C LEU A 282 -1.65 22.02 2.66
N LEU A 283 -0.31 21.96 2.65
CA LEU A 283 0.42 20.81 3.17
C LEU A 283 0.91 21.16 4.58
N VAL A 284 0.48 20.39 5.58
CA VAL A 284 0.94 20.59 6.96
C VAL A 284 1.60 19.31 7.48
N ILE A 285 2.86 19.46 7.87
CA ILE A 285 3.64 18.44 8.55
C ILE A 285 3.68 18.81 10.03
N PHE A 286 3.26 17.89 10.89
CA PHE A 286 3.18 18.12 12.33
C PHE A 286 3.82 16.95 13.10
N GLU A 287 4.22 17.25 14.33
CA GLU A 287 4.82 16.29 15.26
C GLU A 287 3.82 15.20 15.69
N SER A 288 4.29 14.22 16.46
CA SER A 288 3.47 13.09 16.96
C SER A 288 2.46 13.52 18.05
N ARG A 289 1.67 14.56 17.79
CA ARG A 289 0.59 14.99 18.68
C ARG A 289 -0.77 14.89 17.95
N PRO A 290 -1.68 14.02 18.42
CA PRO A 290 -2.93 13.74 17.71
C PRO A 290 -3.98 14.85 17.81
N ASP A 291 -3.89 15.73 18.82
CA ASP A 291 -4.67 16.97 18.94
C ASP A 291 -4.41 17.93 17.76
N ALA A 292 -3.16 17.99 17.27
CA ALA A 292 -2.76 18.86 16.19
C ALA A 292 -3.51 18.55 14.88
N LEU A 293 -3.74 17.27 14.57
CA LEU A 293 -4.48 16.87 13.37
C LEU A 293 -5.87 17.50 13.34
N VAL A 294 -6.59 17.40 14.46
CA VAL A 294 -7.95 17.90 14.61
C VAL A 294 -7.98 19.42 14.46
N GLN A 295 -7.08 20.13 15.16
CA GLN A 295 -7.01 21.60 15.10
C GLN A 295 -6.69 22.12 13.69
N ILE A 296 -5.71 21.50 13.02
CA ILE A 296 -5.32 21.88 11.65
C ILE A 296 -6.47 21.63 10.68
N ALA A 297 -7.16 20.48 10.80
CA ALA A 297 -8.33 20.15 10.00
C ALA A 297 -9.45 21.18 10.18
N SER A 298 -9.81 21.51 11.42
CA SER A 298 -10.86 22.49 11.73
C SER A 298 -10.52 23.87 11.19
N LEU A 299 -9.26 24.32 11.33
CA LEU A 299 -8.80 25.61 10.78
C LEU A 299 -8.86 25.62 9.25
N ALA A 300 -8.44 24.54 8.59
CA ALA A 300 -8.51 24.42 7.14
C ALA A 300 -9.95 24.50 6.64
N ILE A 301 -10.88 23.81 7.29
CA ILE A 301 -12.31 23.87 6.95
C ILE A 301 -12.86 25.29 7.15
N ARG A 302 -12.57 25.92 8.29
CA ARG A 302 -13.04 27.29 8.59
C ARG A 302 -12.54 28.31 7.57
N SER A 303 -11.29 28.17 7.14
CA SER A 303 -10.64 29.06 6.18
C SER A 303 -10.85 28.66 4.71
N GLY A 304 -11.66 27.63 4.43
CA GLY A 304 -12.02 27.22 3.07
C GLY A 304 -10.87 26.56 2.30
N ASN A 305 -9.89 26.00 2.99
CA ASN A 305 -8.72 25.37 2.39
C ASN A 305 -8.87 23.85 2.30
N GLY A 306 -8.37 23.28 1.22
CA GLY A 306 -8.09 21.85 1.13
C GLY A 306 -6.83 21.53 1.91
N LEU A 307 -6.72 20.31 2.42
CA LEU A 307 -5.67 19.98 3.38
C LEU A 307 -5.02 18.63 3.07
N LEU A 308 -3.69 18.62 3.07
CA LEU A 308 -2.85 17.42 3.07
C LEU A 308 -2.07 17.38 4.39
N LEU A 309 -2.22 16.29 5.12
CA LEU A 309 -1.65 16.12 6.45
C LEU A 309 -0.58 15.05 6.45
N LYS A 310 0.55 15.33 7.11
CA LYS A 310 1.58 14.34 7.43
C LYS A 310 1.91 14.41 8.91
N GLY A 311 1.43 13.44 9.68
CA GLY A 311 1.85 13.26 11.07
C GLY A 311 3.13 12.42 11.21
N GLY A 312 3.71 12.46 12.42
CA GLY A 312 4.81 11.56 12.83
C GLY A 312 4.45 10.07 12.70
N LYS A 313 5.46 9.22 12.48
CA LYS A 313 5.25 7.77 12.31
C LYS A 313 4.72 7.10 13.58
N GLU A 314 5.00 7.68 14.75
CA GLU A 314 4.64 7.15 16.06
C GLU A 314 3.12 7.20 16.31
N ALA A 315 2.42 8.19 15.74
CA ALA A 315 0.96 8.36 15.89
C ALA A 315 0.15 7.85 14.68
N LYS A 316 0.67 6.87 13.91
CA LYS A 316 0.05 6.44 12.64
C LYS A 316 -1.40 5.94 12.81
N ARG A 317 -1.66 5.13 13.84
CA ARG A 317 -3.00 4.57 14.11
C ARG A 317 -3.98 5.64 14.57
N SER A 318 -3.59 6.45 15.56
CA SER A 318 -4.39 7.56 16.07
C SER A 318 -4.75 8.55 14.96
N ASN A 319 -3.79 8.91 14.10
CA ASN A 319 -4.02 9.79 12.95
C ASN A 319 -5.02 9.19 11.95
N ALA A 320 -4.96 7.88 11.68
CA ALA A 320 -5.88 7.23 10.76
C ALA A 320 -7.32 7.21 11.29
N ILE A 321 -7.51 6.96 12.59
CA ILE A 321 -8.83 6.96 13.23
C ILE A 321 -9.40 8.39 13.25
N LEU A 322 -8.63 9.37 13.70
CA LEU A 322 -9.07 10.77 13.75
C LEU A 322 -9.38 11.31 12.35
N HIS A 323 -8.53 11.03 11.37
CA HIS A 323 -8.78 11.39 9.98
C HIS A 323 -10.12 10.81 9.49
N LYS A 324 -10.36 9.52 9.73
CA LYS A 324 -11.62 8.85 9.36
C LYS A 324 -12.84 9.51 10.00
N VAL A 325 -12.79 9.77 11.30
CA VAL A 325 -13.89 10.41 12.04
C VAL A 325 -14.19 11.80 11.46
N ILE A 326 -13.17 12.63 11.26
CA ILE A 326 -13.34 13.97 10.70
C ILE A 326 -13.92 13.90 9.28
N THR A 327 -13.36 13.05 8.40
CA THR A 327 -13.84 12.95 7.02
C THR A 327 -15.27 12.43 6.92
N SER A 328 -15.72 11.61 7.87
CA SER A 328 -17.10 11.10 7.91
C SER A 328 -18.14 12.17 8.26
N ALA A 329 -17.72 13.26 8.89
CA ALA A 329 -18.57 14.41 9.19
C ALA A 329 -18.62 15.43 8.03
N ILE A 330 -17.82 15.24 6.97
CA ILE A 330 -17.82 16.13 5.81
C ILE A 330 -18.96 15.71 4.86
N PRO A 331 -19.86 16.64 4.49
CA PRO A 331 -20.93 16.37 3.53
C PRO A 331 -20.45 15.84 2.18
N GLU A 332 -21.19 14.89 1.59
CA GLU A 332 -20.85 14.25 0.31
C GLU A 332 -20.72 15.23 -0.86
N ASN A 333 -21.46 16.35 -0.82
CA ASN A 333 -21.43 17.38 -1.86
C ASN A 333 -20.08 18.12 -1.95
N ILE A 334 -19.31 18.16 -0.87
CA ILE A 334 -17.93 18.69 -0.83
C ILE A 334 -16.94 17.59 -1.21
N GLY A 335 -17.22 16.36 -0.76
CA GLY A 335 -16.40 15.18 -0.98
C GLY A 335 -15.46 14.89 0.19
N GLU A 336 -15.45 13.63 0.62
CA GLU A 336 -14.67 13.10 1.75
C GLU A 336 -13.15 13.35 1.63
N LYS A 337 -12.68 13.64 0.42
CA LYS A 337 -11.27 13.84 0.07
C LYS A 337 -10.80 15.30 0.21
N LEU A 338 -11.57 16.17 0.86
CA LEU A 338 -11.13 17.52 1.23
C LEU A 338 -9.85 17.49 2.07
N ILE A 339 -9.75 16.50 2.97
CA ILE A 339 -8.60 16.27 3.85
C ILE A 339 -7.95 14.95 3.47
N GLY A 340 -6.69 15.00 3.02
CA GLY A 340 -5.89 13.83 2.68
C GLY A 340 -4.81 13.54 3.71
N LEU A 341 -4.69 12.30 4.17
CA LEU A 341 -3.63 11.86 5.05
C LEU A 341 -2.50 11.17 4.25
N VAL A 342 -1.32 11.77 4.22
CA VAL A 342 -0.13 11.21 3.56
C VAL A 342 0.55 10.23 4.52
N THR A 343 0.87 9.02 4.06
CA THR A 343 1.42 7.97 4.94
C THR A 343 2.90 7.69 4.71
N SER A 344 3.42 7.83 3.48
CA SER A 344 4.84 7.61 3.17
C SER A 344 5.68 8.90 3.23
N ARG A 345 7.00 8.74 3.46
CA ARG A 345 7.99 9.84 3.33
C ARG A 345 8.43 10.04 1.88
N GLU A 346 8.40 8.96 1.10
CA GLU A 346 8.81 8.96 -0.32
C GLU A 346 7.87 9.81 -1.20
N ASP A 347 6.67 10.07 -0.68
CA ASP A 347 5.62 10.89 -1.26
C ASP A 347 5.90 12.41 -1.19
N ILE A 348 6.73 12.85 -0.24
CA ILE A 348 6.93 14.28 0.07
C ILE A 348 7.64 15.04 -1.05
N PRO A 349 8.73 14.53 -1.67
CA PRO A 349 9.39 15.19 -2.79
C PRO A 349 8.46 15.42 -3.99
N ASP A 350 7.57 14.48 -4.29
CA ASP A 350 6.61 14.62 -5.39
C ASP A 350 5.49 15.61 -5.03
N LEU A 351 5.12 15.70 -3.75
CA LEU A 351 4.20 16.72 -3.23
C LEU A 351 4.80 18.13 -3.38
N LEU A 352 6.08 18.31 -3.07
CA LEU A 352 6.79 19.59 -3.23
C LEU A 352 6.88 20.03 -4.70
N LYS A 353 7.12 19.09 -5.63
CA LYS A 353 7.11 19.38 -7.08
C LYS A 353 5.73 19.85 -7.56
N VAL A 354 4.66 19.28 -7.02
CA VAL A 354 3.28 19.66 -7.36
C VAL A 354 2.92 21.04 -6.80
N ILE A 355 3.39 21.39 -5.60
CA ILE A 355 3.18 22.73 -5.01
C ILE A 355 3.82 23.83 -5.88
N CYS A 356 5.03 23.60 -6.42
CA CYS A 356 5.67 24.55 -7.35
C CYS A 356 4.87 24.80 -8.65
N MET A 357 4.05 23.84 -9.10
CA MET A 357 3.21 24.00 -10.31
C MET A 357 1.82 24.60 -10.02
N ILE A 358 1.38 24.65 -8.75
CA ILE A 358 0.03 25.09 -8.38
C ILE A 358 -0.03 26.60 -8.05
N LEU A 359 1.12 27.21 -7.75
CA LEU A 359 1.29 28.65 -7.50
C LEU A 359 1.51 29.48 -8.78
N SER A 360 1.67 28.82 -9.92
CA SER A 360 1.63 29.38 -11.28
C SER A 360 0.26 29.14 -11.89
#